data_AF-A0AAT8XU97-F1
#
_entry.id   AF-A0AAT8XU97-F1
#
_cell.length_a   1.000
_cell.length_b   1.000
_cell.length_c   1.000
_cell.angle_alpha   90.00
_cell.angle_beta   90.00
_cell.angle_gamma   90.00
#
_symmetry.space_group_name_H-M   'P 1'
#
loop_
_entity.id
_entity.type
_entity.pdbx_description
1 polymer ?
#
loop_
_entity_poly.entity_id
_entity_poly.type
_entity_poly.pdbx_seq_one_letter_code
_entity_poly.pdbx_strand_id
1 'polypeptide(L)'
;MGMFLFTHKTSAQNIENLSIHQSPTEALDSTFFHHVPLKDYGNLITPSNNTTFTTNYEPSGSSWGEVLDEQNVYLARLKHISNSNNTWDLRIGKGGQIYSFIGPYGEGVPPSSKSHSQWNDEVWQPVSVSGSLNNGDQNDELKEGATNAGLKYFIHGAGTYLTEGLDTPFYSPLMASYYNPTEKAYYVTNWGAQAHLPSLFKSGVLYTTKYKDIGEGILEVTYVIENFGTDTLDHLNIPWGGVRSSSLRGKFVSRPGGDIEIIYGQTGTDNAGDLEDIDATGGYVIYAQDTLSASSPALGIVFGDKILTEEFSDHDLTRIYYRSAQVGGDTNPRDYTLFTTIAKIDVKPKDIFYYRIYYINGTREEVQEKANKIKSEVAYGFITPTIENTSMVTIKNEELDDALNQDIQLFTSPVKGMVPIFLMRNTTTGKEYISPDLYYDIDTFPFSNPYEEDSPKYETYQNRITYRQYNGKIEYIRLLGYASNEDLSNEETQYTLLDNLIVDNTKVVLTTEYLNKLWVPLYHHHHHH
;
A
#
# COMPACT_ATOMS: atom_id res chain seq x y z
N MET A 1 -12.06 -23.79 -19.42
CA MET A 1 -13.12 -23.64 -20.45
C MET A 1 -13.82 -22.32 -20.15
N GLY A 2 -13.70 -21.33 -21.04
CA GLY A 2 -14.37 -20.02 -20.93
C GLY A 2 -13.49 -18.85 -20.48
N MET A 3 -12.52 -18.45 -21.31
CA MET A 3 -11.81 -17.17 -21.18
C MET A 3 -12.76 -16.05 -21.64
N PHE A 4 -13.45 -15.40 -20.70
CA PHE A 4 -14.27 -14.22 -21.00
C PHE A 4 -13.38 -12.98 -21.00
N LEU A 5 -12.85 -12.63 -22.17
CA LEU A 5 -12.40 -11.28 -22.47
C LEU A 5 -13.63 -10.37 -22.54
N PHE A 6 -13.87 -9.60 -21.48
CA PHE A 6 -14.70 -8.41 -21.60
C PHE A 6 -13.83 -7.27 -22.14
N THR A 7 -13.78 -7.12 -23.46
CA THR A 7 -13.32 -5.88 -24.09
C THR A 7 -14.47 -4.89 -24.06
N HIS A 8 -14.52 -4.02 -23.05
CA HIS A 8 -15.13 -2.71 -23.26
C HIS A 8 -14.13 -1.89 -24.07
N LYS A 9 -14.42 -1.73 -25.37
CA LYS A 9 -13.81 -0.68 -26.18
C LYS A 9 -14.33 0.67 -25.65
N THR A 10 -13.63 1.25 -24.68
CA THR A 10 -13.61 2.70 -24.52
C THR A 10 -12.68 3.25 -25.59
N SER A 11 -13.25 3.78 -26.67
CA SER A 11 -12.50 4.52 -27.69
C SER A 11 -12.17 5.93 -27.19
N ALA A 12 -10.96 6.39 -27.54
CA ALA A 12 -10.33 7.68 -27.28
C ALA A 12 -9.77 7.87 -25.86
N GLN A 13 -8.47 8.16 -25.79
CA GLN A 13 -7.80 8.72 -24.61
C GLN A 13 -8.57 9.99 -24.21
N ASN A 14 -9.37 9.91 -23.14
CA ASN A 14 -9.94 11.12 -22.55
C ASN A 14 -8.76 11.88 -21.92
N ILE A 15 -8.38 12.99 -22.53
CA ILE A 15 -7.39 13.91 -21.99
C ILE A 15 -8.14 14.82 -21.01
N GLU A 16 -8.01 14.52 -19.72
CA GLU A 16 -8.46 15.42 -18.66
C GLU A 16 -7.33 16.40 -18.30
N ASN A 17 -7.69 17.65 -18.01
CA ASN A 17 -6.72 18.62 -17.50
C ASN A 17 -6.53 18.35 -16.01
N LEU A 18 -5.34 17.92 -15.63
CA LEU A 18 -4.95 17.80 -14.24
C LEU A 18 -4.29 19.12 -13.82
N SER A 19 -4.91 19.84 -12.89
CA SER A 19 -4.23 21.00 -12.30
C SER A 19 -3.27 20.51 -11.22
N ILE A 20 -1.99 20.87 -11.34
CA ILE A 20 -0.96 20.41 -10.39
C ILE A 20 -1.20 20.98 -8.98
N HIS A 21 -1.94 22.09 -8.86
CA HIS A 21 -2.27 22.75 -7.59
C HIS A 21 -3.41 22.07 -6.83
N GLN A 22 -4.13 21.12 -7.44
CA GLN A 22 -5.13 20.34 -6.71
C GLN A 22 -4.44 19.37 -5.74
N SER A 23 -4.90 19.32 -4.49
CA SER A 23 -4.39 18.35 -3.53
C SER A 23 -4.77 16.91 -3.93
N PRO A 24 -4.02 15.87 -3.51
CA PRO A 24 -4.40 14.47 -3.76
C PRO A 24 -5.79 14.08 -3.25
N THR A 25 -6.31 14.78 -2.24
CA THR A 25 -7.65 14.58 -1.69
C THR A 25 -8.75 15.22 -2.53
N GLU A 26 -8.39 16.14 -3.43
CA GLU A 26 -9.28 16.88 -4.33
C GLU A 26 -9.07 16.51 -5.80
N ALA A 27 -7.98 15.81 -6.11
CA ALA A 27 -7.65 15.31 -7.44
C ALA A 27 -8.59 14.16 -7.81
N LEU A 28 -9.76 14.49 -8.33
CA LEU A 28 -10.86 13.55 -8.62
C LEU A 28 -10.67 12.72 -9.91
N ASP A 29 -9.43 12.49 -10.33
CA ASP A 29 -9.18 11.75 -11.57
C ASP A 29 -9.20 10.24 -11.31
N SER A 30 -10.32 9.61 -11.66
CA SER A 30 -10.50 8.16 -11.53
C SER A 30 -9.53 7.37 -12.42
N THR A 31 -8.98 7.99 -13.48
CA THR A 31 -8.15 7.31 -14.46
C THR A 31 -6.83 6.80 -13.86
N PHE A 32 -6.33 7.44 -12.80
CA PHE A 32 -5.18 6.95 -12.02
C PHE A 32 -5.41 5.57 -11.40
N PHE A 33 -6.67 5.13 -11.28
CA PHE A 33 -7.03 3.89 -10.62
C PHE A 33 -7.63 2.84 -11.56
N HIS A 34 -7.70 3.11 -12.87
CA HIS A 34 -8.27 2.18 -13.86
C HIS A 34 -7.47 0.87 -13.99
N HIS A 35 -6.18 0.87 -13.63
CA HIS A 35 -5.38 -0.35 -13.59
C HIS A 35 -5.74 -1.28 -12.42
N VAL A 36 -6.40 -0.78 -11.37
CA VAL A 36 -6.77 -1.59 -10.20
C VAL A 36 -7.86 -2.60 -10.59
N PRO A 37 -7.65 -3.92 -10.39
CA PRO A 37 -8.60 -4.93 -10.87
C PRO A 37 -9.98 -4.78 -10.24
N LEU A 38 -10.99 -4.63 -11.10
CA LEU A 38 -12.39 -4.62 -10.72
C LEU A 38 -12.92 -6.04 -10.48
N LYS A 39 -13.99 -6.13 -9.69
CA LYS A 39 -14.74 -7.36 -9.49
C LYS A 39 -16.23 -7.05 -9.48
N ASP A 40 -16.93 -7.70 -10.40
CA ASP A 40 -18.37 -7.84 -10.34
C ASP A 40 -18.72 -9.10 -9.54
N TYR A 41 -19.55 -8.93 -8.52
CA TYR A 41 -20.02 -10.00 -7.66
C TYR A 41 -21.35 -10.59 -8.16
N GLY A 42 -21.99 -9.98 -9.16
CA GLY A 42 -23.28 -10.42 -9.70
C GLY A 42 -24.31 -10.65 -8.59
N ASN A 43 -24.88 -11.85 -8.55
CA ASN A 43 -25.84 -12.26 -7.51
C ASN A 43 -25.17 -12.95 -6.31
N LEU A 44 -23.84 -12.99 -6.24
CA LEU A 44 -23.14 -13.61 -5.12
C LEU A 44 -23.42 -12.80 -3.86
N ILE A 45 -23.19 -11.49 -3.86
CA ILE A 45 -23.39 -10.63 -2.69
C ILE A 45 -24.48 -9.62 -2.98
N THR A 46 -25.37 -9.40 -2.02
CA THR A 46 -26.33 -8.29 -2.08
C THR A 46 -25.59 -6.97 -1.84
N PRO A 47 -25.52 -6.07 -2.82
CA PRO A 47 -24.78 -4.82 -2.66
C PRO A 47 -25.30 -3.99 -1.49
N SER A 48 -24.42 -3.25 -0.83
CA SER A 48 -24.84 -2.29 0.19
C SER A 48 -25.85 -1.30 -0.39
N ASN A 49 -26.84 -0.88 0.38
CA ASN A 49 -27.73 0.22 0.03
C ASN A 49 -27.39 1.52 0.77
N ASN A 50 -26.49 1.46 1.76
CA ASN A 50 -26.21 2.57 2.65
C ASN A 50 -24.74 2.57 3.06
N THR A 51 -23.95 3.35 2.31
CA THR A 51 -22.53 3.56 2.54
C THR A 51 -22.28 5.06 2.59
N THR A 52 -21.55 5.53 3.60
CA THR A 52 -21.15 6.93 3.71
C THR A 52 -19.65 7.06 3.63
N PHE A 53 -19.19 8.15 3.00
CA PHE A 53 -17.78 8.51 2.87
C PHE A 53 -17.59 9.96 3.28
N THR A 54 -16.50 10.26 3.99
CA THR A 54 -16.13 11.62 4.36
C THR A 54 -14.63 11.75 4.60
N THR A 55 -14.07 12.90 4.23
CA THR A 55 -12.71 13.34 4.59
C THR A 55 -12.72 14.35 5.73
N ASN A 56 -13.89 14.73 6.24
CA ASN A 56 -13.99 15.51 7.47
C ASN A 56 -13.74 14.61 8.67
N TYR A 57 -12.78 15.01 9.51
CA TYR A 57 -12.43 14.28 10.71
C TYR A 57 -13.59 14.24 11.69
N GLU A 58 -13.91 13.02 12.14
CA GLU A 58 -14.74 12.76 13.31
C GLU A 58 -14.00 11.73 14.18
N PRO A 59 -13.86 11.97 15.49
CA PRO A 59 -13.18 11.01 16.37
C PRO A 59 -13.90 9.66 16.32
N SER A 60 -13.13 8.58 16.25
CA SER A 60 -13.68 7.22 16.26
C SER A 60 -14.34 6.87 17.60
N GLY A 61 -13.89 7.51 18.68
CA GLY A 61 -14.22 7.13 20.06
C GLY A 61 -13.38 5.96 20.59
N SER A 62 -12.46 5.44 19.78
CA SER A 62 -11.49 4.42 20.18
C SER A 62 -10.41 5.01 21.09
N SER A 63 -9.74 4.13 21.85
CA SER A 63 -8.65 4.51 22.75
C SER A 63 -7.28 4.25 22.12
N TRP A 64 -6.44 5.28 22.17
CA TRP A 64 -5.06 5.32 21.65
C TRP A 64 -4.08 5.63 22.78
N GLY A 65 -2.78 5.52 22.54
CA GLY A 65 -1.76 5.94 23.51
C GLY A 65 -1.94 7.41 23.93
N GLU A 66 -1.64 7.73 25.19
CA GLU A 66 -1.99 9.02 25.82
C GLU A 66 -1.54 10.28 25.07
N VAL A 67 -0.45 10.18 24.30
CA VAL A 67 0.12 11.29 23.54
C VAL A 67 -0.33 11.35 22.08
N LEU A 68 -1.17 10.41 21.65
CA LEU A 68 -1.60 10.27 20.25
C LEU A 68 -2.92 10.98 20.01
N ASP A 69 -2.90 11.88 19.04
CA ASP A 69 -4.10 12.49 18.48
C ASP A 69 -4.47 11.79 17.16
N GLU A 70 -5.67 11.21 17.13
CA GLU A 70 -6.24 10.55 15.96
C GLU A 70 -6.38 11.52 14.77
N GLN A 71 -6.61 12.81 15.03
CA GLN A 71 -6.70 13.82 13.97
C GLN A 71 -5.42 13.92 13.14
N ASN A 72 -4.27 13.60 13.74
CA ASN A 72 -2.99 13.67 13.04
C ASN A 72 -2.82 12.56 12.00
N VAL A 73 -3.44 11.39 12.21
CA VAL A 73 -3.38 10.26 11.28
C VAL A 73 -4.55 10.24 10.29
N TYR A 74 -5.71 10.82 10.64
CA TYR A 74 -6.92 10.73 9.83
C TYR A 74 -6.75 11.23 8.39
N LEU A 75 -7.19 10.41 7.43
CA LEU A 75 -7.37 10.78 6.01
C LEU A 75 -8.85 10.73 5.62
N ALA A 76 -9.48 9.58 5.83
CA ALA A 76 -10.86 9.35 5.40
C ALA A 76 -11.60 8.34 6.27
N ARG A 77 -12.93 8.38 6.16
CA ARG A 77 -13.85 7.42 6.75
C ARG A 77 -14.73 6.83 5.66
N LEU A 78 -14.88 5.51 5.71
CA LEU A 78 -15.90 4.77 4.97
C LEU A 78 -16.76 4.01 5.96
N LYS A 79 -18.08 4.07 5.84
CA LYS A 79 -19.00 3.43 6.80
C LYS A 79 -20.09 2.66 6.08
N HIS A 80 -20.27 1.40 6.45
CA HIS A 80 -21.39 0.56 6.02
C HIS A 80 -22.48 0.56 7.09
N ILE A 81 -23.68 0.98 6.72
CA ILE A 81 -24.81 1.08 7.63
C ILE A 81 -25.81 -0.03 7.32
N SER A 82 -25.99 -0.95 8.26
CA SER A 82 -26.89 -2.09 8.16
C SER A 82 -27.50 -2.39 9.53
N ASN A 83 -27.79 -3.66 9.83
CA ASN A 83 -28.19 -4.09 11.17
C ASN A 83 -27.00 -4.05 12.15
N SER A 84 -27.30 -4.29 13.44
CA SER A 84 -26.31 -4.24 14.52
C SER A 84 -25.17 -5.24 14.37
N ASN A 85 -25.32 -6.31 13.59
CA ASN A 85 -24.32 -7.37 13.45
C ASN A 85 -23.40 -7.15 12.25
N ASN A 86 -23.84 -6.43 11.22
CA ASN A 86 -23.11 -6.34 9.96
C ASN A 86 -22.65 -4.91 9.63
N THR A 87 -23.00 -3.91 10.45
CA THR A 87 -22.48 -2.54 10.31
C THR A 87 -20.99 -2.48 10.63
N TRP A 88 -20.25 -1.63 9.93
CA TRP A 88 -18.85 -1.36 10.24
C TRP A 88 -18.49 0.09 9.93
N ASP A 89 -17.45 0.58 10.60
CA ASP A 89 -16.92 1.93 10.48
C ASP A 89 -15.39 1.88 10.31
N LEU A 90 -14.93 2.16 9.09
CA LEU A 90 -13.53 2.12 8.69
C LEU A 90 -12.91 3.51 8.78
N ARG A 91 -11.71 3.60 9.35
CA ARG A 91 -10.87 4.79 9.29
C ARG A 91 -9.55 4.48 8.57
N ILE A 92 -9.23 5.35 7.64
CA ILE A 92 -8.05 5.25 6.78
C ILE A 92 -7.11 6.39 7.14
N GLY A 93 -5.83 6.06 7.32
CA GLY A 93 -4.78 6.98 7.72
C GLY A 93 -4.14 7.69 6.53
N LYS A 94 -3.34 8.73 6.79
CA LYS A 94 -2.61 9.49 5.76
C LYS A 94 -1.59 8.66 4.97
N GLY A 95 -1.08 7.57 5.55
CA GLY A 95 -0.28 6.56 4.85
C GLY A 95 -1.13 5.58 4.02
N GLY A 96 -2.45 5.76 3.98
CA GLY A 96 -3.36 4.85 3.31
C GLY A 96 -3.62 3.55 4.08
N GLN A 97 -3.10 3.40 5.31
CA GLN A 97 -3.31 2.24 6.18
C GLN A 97 -4.67 2.25 6.89
N ILE A 98 -5.19 1.08 7.26
CA ILE A 98 -6.35 0.99 8.16
C ILE A 98 -5.83 1.12 9.60
N TYR A 99 -6.17 2.22 10.28
CA TYR A 99 -5.78 2.40 11.69
C TYR A 99 -6.95 2.20 12.68
N SER A 100 -8.19 2.13 12.19
CA SER A 100 -9.37 1.80 13.00
C SER A 100 -10.42 1.10 12.14
N PHE A 101 -11.00 0.03 12.69
CA PHE A 101 -12.08 -0.72 12.06
C PHE A 101 -13.04 -1.22 13.12
N ILE A 102 -14.14 -0.47 13.27
CA ILE A 102 -15.13 -0.69 14.33
C ILE A 102 -16.27 -1.53 13.77
N GLY A 103 -16.54 -2.65 14.42
CA GLY A 103 -17.67 -3.53 14.14
C GLY A 103 -18.60 -3.66 15.36
N PRO A 104 -19.53 -4.64 15.35
CA PRO A 104 -20.36 -4.95 16.52
C PRO A 104 -19.55 -5.40 17.74
N TYR A 105 -18.30 -5.83 17.51
CA TYR A 105 -17.35 -6.20 18.54
C TYR A 105 -16.65 -5.00 19.21
N GLY A 106 -16.90 -3.76 18.76
CA GLY A 106 -16.14 -2.57 19.14
C GLY A 106 -14.97 -2.31 18.18
N GLU A 107 -13.90 -1.71 18.68
CA GLU A 107 -12.68 -1.48 17.89
C GLU A 107 -11.93 -2.79 17.64
N GLY A 108 -11.65 -3.09 16.37
CA GLY A 108 -10.95 -4.29 15.93
C GLY A 108 -9.46 -4.09 15.74
N VAL A 109 -9.00 -2.85 15.51
CA VAL A 109 -7.57 -2.54 15.33
C VAL A 109 -6.91 -2.30 16.70
N PRO A 110 -5.73 -2.87 16.98
CA PRO A 110 -4.97 -2.66 18.19
C PRO A 110 -4.71 -1.17 18.47
N PRO A 111 -4.56 -0.77 19.75
CA PRO A 111 -4.20 0.60 20.06
C PRO A 111 -2.75 0.87 19.68
N SER A 112 -2.55 1.79 18.73
CA SER A 112 -1.26 2.48 18.58
C SER A 112 -0.87 3.07 19.94
N SER A 113 0.30 2.68 20.45
CA SER A 113 0.71 3.02 21.82
C SER A 113 2.22 3.16 22.00
N LYS A 114 3.02 2.60 21.09
CA LYS A 114 4.47 2.67 21.18
C LYS A 114 4.97 4.00 20.63
N SER A 115 5.81 4.66 21.42
CA SER A 115 6.34 5.98 21.10
C SER A 115 7.14 6.03 19.80
N HIS A 116 7.80 4.94 19.40
CA HIS A 116 8.65 4.89 18.20
C HIS A 116 7.90 4.40 16.93
N SER A 117 6.73 3.78 17.05
CA SER A 117 5.99 3.16 15.92
C SER A 117 4.55 3.68 15.81
N GLN A 118 4.33 4.93 16.24
CA GLN A 118 3.02 5.56 16.28
C GLN A 118 2.33 5.46 14.90
N TRP A 119 1.15 4.83 14.88
CA TRP A 119 0.32 4.63 13.68
C TRP A 119 1.01 3.86 12.55
N ASN A 120 1.99 3.02 12.91
CA ASN A 120 2.77 2.20 11.98
C ASN A 120 2.62 0.71 12.31
N ASP A 121 3.06 0.22 13.47
CA ASP A 121 3.00 -1.23 13.74
C ASP A 121 1.60 -1.75 14.05
N GLU A 122 0.83 -0.98 14.83
CA GLU A 122 -0.53 -1.30 15.26
C GLU A 122 -1.59 -0.77 14.28
N VAL A 123 -1.41 -1.05 12.99
CA VAL A 123 -2.34 -0.72 11.89
C VAL A 123 -2.38 -1.88 10.90
N TRP A 124 -3.26 -1.85 9.90
CA TRP A 124 -3.20 -2.79 8.77
C TRP A 124 -2.64 -2.08 7.54
N GLN A 125 -1.50 -2.56 7.06
CA GLN A 125 -0.76 -1.96 5.95
C GLN A 125 -0.07 -3.02 5.08
N PRO A 126 0.19 -2.74 3.79
CA PRO A 126 1.13 -3.55 3.02
C PRO A 126 2.57 -3.30 3.51
N VAL A 127 3.39 -4.34 3.55
CA VAL A 127 4.84 -4.23 3.80
C VAL A 127 5.58 -5.09 2.79
N SER A 128 6.55 -4.51 2.07
CA SER A 128 7.37 -5.21 1.10
C SER A 128 8.83 -5.22 1.54
N VAL A 129 9.48 -6.37 1.33
CA VAL A 129 10.86 -6.62 1.74
C VAL A 129 11.61 -7.25 0.57
N SER A 130 12.84 -6.79 0.33
CA SER A 130 13.81 -7.52 -0.47
C SER A 130 14.60 -8.45 0.44
N GLY A 131 14.28 -9.74 0.45
CA GLY A 131 14.88 -10.72 1.34
C GLY A 131 16.39 -10.85 1.16
N SER A 132 16.88 -10.73 -0.07
CA SER A 132 18.32 -10.78 -0.38
C SER A 132 19.11 -9.60 0.19
N LEU A 133 18.49 -8.42 0.32
CA LEU A 133 19.12 -7.21 0.85
C LEU A 133 18.86 -7.02 2.35
N ASN A 134 17.76 -7.59 2.85
CA ASN A 134 17.37 -7.46 4.24
C ASN A 134 18.34 -8.21 5.15
N ASN A 135 19.08 -7.47 5.98
CA ASN A 135 20.02 -8.08 6.89
C ASN A 135 19.30 -8.77 8.06
N GLY A 136 19.33 -10.10 8.09
CA GLY A 136 18.71 -10.93 9.12
C GLY A 136 19.52 -11.08 10.42
N ASP A 137 20.73 -10.49 10.53
CA ASP A 137 21.57 -10.68 11.71
C ASP A 137 20.85 -10.21 12.98
N GLN A 138 20.83 -11.10 13.98
CA GLN A 138 20.34 -10.84 15.33
C GLN A 138 21.50 -10.55 16.29
N ASN A 139 22.63 -10.06 15.78
CA ASN A 139 23.82 -9.89 16.61
C ASN A 139 23.51 -8.89 17.72
N ASP A 140 23.41 -9.35 18.97
CA ASP A 140 22.97 -8.58 20.15
C ASP A 140 23.89 -7.39 20.50
N GLU A 141 25.07 -7.31 19.88
CA GLU A 141 25.98 -6.16 19.97
C GLU A 141 25.54 -5.00 19.05
N LEU A 142 24.78 -5.29 18.00
CA LEU A 142 24.10 -4.33 17.13
C LEU A 142 22.65 -4.19 17.60
N LYS A 143 22.45 -3.68 18.82
CA LYS A 143 21.08 -3.48 19.36
C LYS A 143 20.28 -2.54 18.46
N GLU A 144 18.98 -2.82 18.34
CA GLU A 144 18.01 -1.92 17.72
C GLU A 144 18.15 -0.51 18.29
N GLY A 145 18.41 0.44 17.39
CA GLY A 145 18.85 1.80 17.68
C GLY A 145 19.68 2.34 16.52
N ALA A 146 20.19 3.57 16.66
CA ALA A 146 20.94 4.31 15.63
C ALA A 146 22.13 3.55 14.99
N THR A 147 22.58 2.44 15.58
CA THR A 147 23.68 1.60 15.11
C THR A 147 23.26 0.46 14.16
N ASN A 148 21.97 0.10 14.10
CA ASN A 148 21.40 -0.83 13.11
C ASN A 148 20.56 -0.11 12.04
N ALA A 149 20.45 1.22 12.15
CA ALA A 149 19.67 2.08 11.28
C ALA A 149 20.22 2.01 9.84
N GLY A 150 19.51 1.24 9.01
CA GLY A 150 19.72 1.14 7.57
C GLY A 150 20.12 -0.24 7.04
N LEU A 151 20.38 -1.23 7.90
CA LEU A 151 20.66 -2.60 7.44
C LEU A 151 19.39 -3.41 7.12
N LYS A 152 18.25 -2.99 7.66
CA LYS A 152 16.95 -3.66 7.45
C LYS A 152 16.27 -3.07 6.21
N TYR A 153 15.77 -3.95 5.34
CA TYR A 153 15.04 -3.55 4.13
C TYR A 153 13.55 -3.77 4.36
N PHE A 154 12.81 -2.74 4.73
CA PHE A 154 11.37 -2.81 4.96
C PHE A 154 10.71 -1.58 4.40
N ILE A 155 9.89 -1.75 3.37
CA ILE A 155 9.11 -0.68 2.79
C ILE A 155 7.70 -0.77 3.37
N HIS A 156 7.39 0.15 4.27
CA HIS A 156 6.09 0.22 4.95
C HIS A 156 5.11 1.08 4.14
N GLY A 157 3.84 0.65 4.11
CA GLY A 157 2.75 1.43 3.53
C GLY A 157 2.28 2.56 4.43
N ALA A 158 2.39 2.44 5.76
CA ALA A 158 1.95 3.45 6.71
C ALA A 158 2.93 4.62 6.86
N GLY A 159 4.23 4.39 6.62
CA GLY A 159 5.30 5.37 6.80
C GLY A 159 6.46 4.83 7.63
N THR A 160 7.15 5.71 8.33
CA THR A 160 8.43 5.39 9.01
C THR A 160 8.28 5.28 10.52
N TYR A 161 9.27 4.66 11.17
CA TYR A 161 9.42 4.76 12.61
C TYR A 161 9.93 6.14 13.02
N LEU A 162 9.49 6.60 14.18
CA LEU A 162 10.07 7.76 14.84
C LEU A 162 11.50 7.42 15.30
N THR A 163 12.45 8.21 14.81
CA THR A 163 13.87 8.14 15.14
C THR A 163 14.37 9.52 15.60
N GLU A 164 15.62 9.60 16.03
CA GLU A 164 16.24 10.87 16.40
C GLU A 164 16.17 11.89 15.24
N GLY A 165 15.65 13.07 15.55
CA GLY A 165 15.44 14.17 14.59
C GLY A 165 14.04 14.23 13.96
N LEU A 166 13.09 13.39 14.38
CA LEU A 166 11.68 13.48 14.00
C LEU A 166 10.79 13.65 15.25
N ASP A 167 10.08 14.77 15.32
CA ASP A 167 9.12 15.03 16.41
C ASP A 167 7.73 14.43 16.12
N THR A 168 7.44 14.14 14.85
CA THR A 168 6.16 13.58 14.39
C THR A 168 6.36 12.44 13.39
N PRO A 169 5.44 11.46 13.35
CA PRO A 169 5.53 10.37 12.38
C PRO A 169 5.52 10.89 10.94
N PHE A 170 6.47 10.44 10.13
CA PHE A 170 6.39 10.63 8.69
C PHE A 170 5.56 9.51 8.09
N TYR A 171 4.32 9.86 7.71
CA TYR A 171 3.43 8.97 6.97
C TYR A 171 3.89 8.84 5.53
N SER A 172 3.73 7.65 4.96
CA SER A 172 3.90 7.43 3.52
C SER A 172 3.07 8.43 2.73
N PRO A 173 3.67 9.33 1.94
CA PRO A 173 2.94 10.44 1.35
C PRO A 173 1.82 9.98 0.42
N LEU A 174 0.67 10.64 0.53
CA LEU A 174 -0.49 10.41 -0.33
C LEU A 174 -0.21 11.02 -1.71
N MET A 175 -0.12 10.17 -2.72
CA MET A 175 0.21 10.54 -4.09
C MET A 175 -1.01 10.80 -4.96
N ALA A 176 -2.10 10.05 -4.72
CA ALA A 176 -3.39 10.23 -5.38
C ALA A 176 -4.50 9.64 -4.50
N SER A 177 -5.73 10.15 -4.60
CA SER A 177 -6.89 9.48 -4.02
C SER A 177 -8.17 9.77 -4.79
N TYR A 178 -9.12 8.84 -4.75
CA TYR A 178 -10.41 9.01 -5.42
C TYR A 178 -11.50 8.22 -4.70
N TYR A 179 -12.65 8.84 -4.47
CA TYR A 179 -13.84 8.12 -4.02
C TYR A 179 -14.82 7.96 -5.19
N ASN A 180 -15.10 6.71 -5.55
CA ASN A 180 -16.14 6.37 -6.50
C ASN A 180 -17.47 6.12 -5.75
N PRO A 181 -18.45 7.05 -5.80
CA PRO A 181 -19.70 6.89 -5.08
C PRO A 181 -20.59 5.77 -5.64
N THR A 182 -20.46 5.44 -6.93
CA THR A 182 -21.24 4.37 -7.57
C THR A 182 -20.73 3.00 -7.13
N GLU A 183 -19.41 2.82 -7.12
CA GLU A 183 -18.77 1.58 -6.68
C GLU A 183 -18.66 1.45 -5.16
N LYS A 184 -18.83 2.57 -4.43
CA LYS A 184 -18.63 2.68 -2.98
C LYS A 184 -17.22 2.28 -2.59
N ALA A 185 -16.27 2.75 -3.39
CA ALA A 185 -14.87 2.40 -3.32
C ALA A 185 -14.02 3.67 -3.14
N TYR A 186 -13.18 3.68 -2.12
CA TYR A 186 -12.15 4.69 -1.94
C TYR A 186 -10.79 4.11 -2.34
N TYR A 187 -10.09 4.84 -3.18
CA TYR A 187 -8.78 4.50 -3.71
C TYR A 187 -7.75 5.47 -3.16
N VAL A 188 -6.60 4.95 -2.74
CA VAL A 188 -5.46 5.75 -2.29
C VAL A 188 -4.19 5.18 -2.88
N THR A 189 -3.32 6.03 -3.40
CA THR A 189 -1.94 5.66 -3.77
C THR A 189 -0.99 6.38 -2.83
N ASN A 190 -0.10 5.65 -2.20
CA ASN A 190 0.91 6.17 -1.29
C ASN A 190 2.31 5.73 -1.73
N TRP A 191 3.31 6.58 -1.52
CA TRP A 191 4.70 6.13 -1.66
C TRP A 191 5.12 5.32 -0.45
N GLY A 192 5.46 4.05 -0.68
CA GLY A 192 6.00 3.19 0.35
C GLY A 192 7.33 3.74 0.85
N ALA A 193 7.47 3.93 2.15
CA ALA A 193 8.66 4.54 2.75
C ALA A 193 9.53 3.46 3.39
N GLN A 194 10.87 3.56 3.33
CA GLN A 194 11.72 2.67 4.13
C GLN A 194 11.44 2.93 5.62
N ALA A 195 11.08 1.89 6.36
CA ALA A 195 10.59 2.02 7.73
C ALA A 195 11.63 2.63 8.69
N HIS A 196 12.90 2.32 8.46
CA HIS A 196 14.02 2.72 9.30
C HIS A 196 14.72 3.94 8.72
N LEU A 197 14.98 4.95 9.56
CA LEU A 197 15.66 6.17 9.16
C LEU A 197 16.93 6.40 9.99
N PRO A 198 18.05 6.81 9.34
CA PRO A 198 18.27 6.78 7.89
C PRO A 198 18.36 5.32 7.37
N SER A 199 18.30 5.13 6.04
CA SER A 199 18.34 3.80 5.40
C SER A 199 19.48 3.67 4.38
N LEU A 200 20.08 2.48 4.22
CA LEU A 200 20.99 2.20 3.09
C LEU A 200 20.27 2.06 1.75
N PHE A 201 18.96 1.84 1.82
CA PHE A 201 18.15 1.47 0.68
C PHE A 201 17.21 2.62 0.32
N LYS A 202 16.94 2.77 -0.97
CA LYS A 202 15.85 3.60 -1.46
C LYS A 202 14.58 2.75 -1.54
N SER A 203 13.42 3.40 -1.60
CA SER A 203 12.14 2.77 -1.90
C SER A 203 11.62 3.30 -3.23
N GLY A 204 11.47 2.39 -4.19
CA GLY A 204 10.78 2.63 -5.45
C GLY A 204 9.46 1.88 -5.50
N VAL A 205 8.59 2.08 -4.51
CA VAL A 205 7.29 1.39 -4.43
C VAL A 205 6.13 2.36 -4.29
N LEU A 206 5.13 2.25 -5.17
CA LEU A 206 3.81 2.85 -4.95
C LEU A 206 2.84 1.77 -4.49
N TYR A 207 2.17 2.03 -3.37
CA TYR A 207 1.08 1.21 -2.86
C TYR A 207 -0.24 1.85 -3.23
N THR A 208 -1.00 1.22 -4.10
CA THR A 208 -2.39 1.60 -4.37
C THR A 208 -3.33 0.66 -3.62
N THR A 209 -4.16 1.19 -2.73
CA THR A 209 -5.14 0.41 -1.97
C THR A 209 -6.57 0.85 -2.32
N LYS A 210 -7.41 -0.13 -2.67
CA LYS A 210 -8.84 0.06 -2.88
C LYS A 210 -9.61 -0.49 -1.69
N TYR A 211 -10.43 0.34 -1.06
CA TYR A 211 -11.36 0.01 0.01
C TYR A 211 -12.80 0.08 -0.50
N LYS A 212 -13.48 -1.07 -0.63
CA LYS A 212 -14.81 -1.13 -1.23
C LYS A 212 -15.83 -1.81 -0.33
N ASP A 213 -16.95 -1.14 -0.08
CA ASP A 213 -18.13 -1.77 0.52
C ASP A 213 -18.86 -2.60 -0.54
N ILE A 214 -18.78 -3.93 -0.43
CA ILE A 214 -19.44 -4.83 -1.37
C ILE A 214 -20.83 -5.29 -0.89
N GLY A 215 -21.26 -4.86 0.30
CA GLY A 215 -22.52 -5.26 0.92
C GLY A 215 -22.37 -6.40 1.93
N GLU A 216 -23.50 -6.76 2.56
CA GLU A 216 -23.60 -7.83 3.57
C GLU A 216 -22.58 -7.72 4.74
N GLY A 217 -22.08 -6.53 5.06
CA GLY A 217 -21.06 -6.32 6.09
C GLY A 217 -19.63 -6.69 5.65
N ILE A 218 -19.38 -6.76 4.34
CA ILE A 218 -18.10 -7.17 3.77
C ILE A 218 -17.36 -5.97 3.17
N LEU A 219 -16.12 -5.78 3.60
CA LEU A 219 -15.16 -4.84 3.03
C LEU A 219 -14.19 -5.61 2.13
N GLU A 220 -14.16 -5.28 0.85
CA GLU A 220 -13.08 -5.69 -0.05
C GLU A 220 -11.89 -4.74 0.11
N VAL A 221 -10.69 -5.31 0.24
CA VAL A 221 -9.43 -4.56 0.18
C VAL A 221 -8.54 -5.16 -0.90
N THR A 222 -8.22 -4.36 -1.91
CA THR A 222 -7.23 -4.73 -2.95
C THR A 222 -5.98 -3.90 -2.76
N TYR A 223 -4.86 -4.56 -2.48
CA TYR A 223 -3.54 -3.93 -2.48
C TYR A 223 -2.90 -4.13 -3.84
N VAL A 224 -2.33 -3.06 -4.39
CA VAL A 224 -1.54 -3.05 -5.62
C VAL A 224 -0.17 -2.50 -5.25
N ILE A 225 0.87 -3.24 -5.61
CA ILE A 225 2.28 -2.95 -5.34
C ILE A 225 2.95 -2.75 -6.68
N GLU A 226 3.21 -1.50 -7.02
CA GLU A 226 4.01 -1.12 -8.18
C GLU A 226 5.46 -0.99 -7.75
N ASN A 227 6.35 -1.80 -8.34
CA ASN A 227 7.78 -1.68 -8.12
C ASN A 227 8.43 -0.86 -9.25
N PHE A 228 8.55 0.45 -9.06
CA PHE A 228 9.30 1.34 -9.95
C PHE A 228 10.78 1.49 -9.56
N GLY A 229 11.22 0.75 -8.54
CA GLY A 229 12.60 0.73 -8.05
C GLY A 229 13.50 -0.25 -8.80
N THR A 230 14.67 -0.52 -8.22
CA THR A 230 15.71 -1.37 -8.81
C THR A 230 15.80 -2.77 -8.19
N ASP A 231 15.20 -2.95 -7.02
CA ASP A 231 15.37 -4.16 -6.21
C ASP A 231 14.14 -5.06 -6.33
N THR A 232 14.36 -6.38 -6.40
CA THR A 232 13.25 -7.35 -6.33
C THR A 232 12.72 -7.44 -4.91
N LEU A 233 11.39 -7.41 -4.78
CA LEU A 233 10.66 -7.61 -3.53
C LEU A 233 10.15 -9.06 -3.52
N ASP A 234 10.52 -9.85 -2.51
CA ASP A 234 10.27 -11.30 -2.46
C ASP A 234 9.46 -11.74 -1.22
N HIS A 235 9.13 -10.77 -0.36
CA HIS A 235 8.39 -10.99 0.87
C HIS A 235 7.41 -9.85 1.06
N LEU A 236 6.13 -10.16 0.84
CA LEU A 236 5.03 -9.21 0.91
C LEU A 236 4.10 -9.59 2.05
N ASN A 237 3.93 -8.70 3.03
CA ASN A 237 2.91 -8.83 4.07
C ASN A 237 1.67 -8.08 3.58
N ILE A 238 0.57 -8.80 3.35
CA ILE A 238 -0.64 -8.26 2.71
C ILE A 238 -1.90 -8.66 3.50
N PRO A 239 -2.24 -7.91 4.56
CA PRO A 239 -1.44 -6.87 5.19
C PRO A 239 -0.51 -7.44 6.27
N TRP A 240 0.38 -6.59 6.77
CA TRP A 240 0.89 -6.64 8.14
C TRP A 240 -0.11 -5.96 9.08
N GLY A 241 -0.36 -6.55 10.25
CA GLY A 241 -1.16 -5.92 11.29
C GLY A 241 -1.59 -6.90 12.37
N GLY A 242 -2.81 -6.71 12.90
CA GLY A 242 -3.39 -7.61 13.89
C GLY A 242 -4.71 -7.12 14.43
N VAL A 243 -5.33 -7.87 15.34
CA VAL A 243 -6.58 -7.51 15.98
C VAL A 243 -6.39 -7.13 17.44
N ARG A 244 -7.29 -6.28 17.95
CA ARG A 244 -7.37 -5.90 19.36
C ARG A 244 -7.80 -7.10 20.20
N SER A 245 -6.87 -7.70 20.94
CA SER A 245 -7.10 -8.92 21.70
C SER A 245 -8.22 -8.80 22.74
N SER A 246 -8.43 -7.60 23.31
CA SER A 246 -9.45 -7.33 24.32
C SER A 246 -10.87 -7.38 23.75
N SER A 247 -11.05 -6.96 22.49
CA SER A 247 -12.31 -7.03 21.74
C SER A 247 -12.52 -8.37 21.04
N LEU A 248 -11.44 -9.04 20.63
CA LEU A 248 -11.48 -10.17 19.69
C LEU A 248 -10.60 -11.32 20.19
N ARG A 249 -11.11 -12.05 21.20
CA ARG A 249 -10.35 -13.07 21.96
C ARG A 249 -10.35 -14.46 21.32
N GLY A 250 -11.50 -14.87 20.78
CA GLY A 250 -11.64 -16.16 20.10
C GLY A 250 -10.92 -16.12 18.77
N LYS A 251 -10.12 -17.15 18.48
CA LYS A 251 -9.33 -17.27 17.26
C LYS A 251 -9.65 -18.58 16.58
N PHE A 252 -10.01 -18.53 15.31
CA PHE A 252 -10.36 -19.71 14.54
C PHE A 252 -9.69 -19.69 13.18
N VAL A 253 -9.18 -20.85 12.76
CA VAL A 253 -8.68 -21.08 11.40
C VAL A 253 -9.66 -21.98 10.67
N SER A 254 -9.94 -21.65 9.41
CA SER A 254 -10.75 -22.52 8.56
C SER A 254 -9.96 -23.72 8.06
N ARG A 255 -10.65 -24.82 7.78
CA ARG A 255 -10.08 -26.02 7.17
C ARG A 255 -10.66 -26.26 5.78
N PRO A 256 -9.95 -27.01 4.91
CA PRO A 256 -10.54 -27.51 3.67
C PRO A 256 -11.86 -28.23 3.97
N GLY A 257 -12.93 -27.80 3.31
CA GLY A 257 -14.31 -28.24 3.60
C GLY A 257 -15.20 -27.18 4.27
N GLY A 258 -14.61 -26.13 4.84
CA GLY A 258 -15.33 -24.95 5.34
C GLY A 258 -15.68 -24.97 6.83
N ASP A 259 -15.25 -26.01 7.56
CA ASP A 259 -15.27 -26.06 9.01
C ASP A 259 -14.17 -25.16 9.61
N ILE A 260 -14.31 -24.83 10.90
CA ILE A 260 -13.35 -24.01 11.63
C ILE A 260 -12.82 -24.74 12.87
N GLU A 261 -11.57 -24.51 13.19
CA GLU A 261 -10.89 -25.01 14.38
C GLU A 261 -10.41 -23.86 15.25
N ILE A 262 -10.44 -24.03 16.56
CA ILE A 262 -9.90 -23.04 17.50
C ILE A 262 -8.37 -23.07 17.43
N ILE A 263 -7.75 -21.89 17.31
CA ILE A 263 -6.30 -21.73 17.40
C ILE A 263 -5.92 -21.60 18.88
N TYR A 264 -5.23 -22.61 19.41
CA TYR A 264 -4.68 -22.61 20.76
C TYR A 264 -3.17 -22.27 20.70
N GLY A 265 -2.81 -20.99 20.81
CA GLY A 265 -1.41 -20.56 20.68
C GLY A 265 -1.10 -19.14 21.16
N GLN A 266 0.14 -18.95 21.60
CA GLN A 266 0.83 -17.66 21.81
C GLN A 266 1.97 -17.53 20.79
N THR A 267 2.49 -16.32 20.55
CA THR A 267 3.52 -16.01 19.52
C THR A 267 4.63 -17.04 19.40
N GLY A 268 5.01 -17.38 18.16
CA GLY A 268 6.28 -18.06 17.85
C GLY A 268 6.36 -19.50 18.35
N THR A 269 5.20 -20.09 18.65
CA THR A 269 5.08 -21.52 18.94
C THR A 269 4.83 -22.27 17.64
N ASP A 270 5.34 -23.49 17.52
CA ASP A 270 5.04 -24.41 16.40
C ASP A 270 3.62 -25.00 16.51
N ASN A 271 2.69 -24.25 17.12
CA ASN A 271 1.32 -24.70 17.31
C ASN A 271 0.55 -24.62 16.00
N ALA A 272 -0.27 -25.65 15.73
CA ALA A 272 -1.17 -25.66 14.60
C ALA A 272 -2.09 -24.41 14.60
N GLY A 273 -2.21 -23.74 13.46
CA GLY A 273 -3.01 -22.52 13.27
C GLY A 273 -2.28 -21.18 13.48
N ASP A 274 -1.08 -21.15 14.08
CA ASP A 274 -0.30 -19.90 14.23
C ASP A 274 0.53 -19.57 12.97
N LEU A 275 0.87 -20.58 12.16
CA LEU A 275 1.53 -20.42 10.87
C LEU A 275 1.11 -21.55 9.94
N GLU A 276 0.35 -21.25 8.89
CA GLU A 276 -0.15 -22.26 7.97
C GLU A 276 -0.18 -21.75 6.53
N ASP A 277 0.16 -22.63 5.58
CA ASP A 277 -0.04 -22.36 4.15
C ASP A 277 -1.51 -22.17 3.85
N ILE A 278 -1.83 -21.20 2.99
CA ILE A 278 -3.23 -20.83 2.78
C ILE A 278 -4.04 -21.98 2.18
N ASP A 279 -3.42 -22.88 1.42
CA ASP A 279 -4.03 -24.08 0.83
C ASP A 279 -4.17 -25.26 1.82
N ALA A 280 -3.47 -25.22 2.96
CA ALA A 280 -3.70 -26.10 4.10
C ALA A 280 -4.87 -25.63 5.00
N THR A 281 -5.32 -24.39 4.80
CA THR A 281 -6.52 -23.82 5.45
C THR A 281 -7.77 -23.94 4.57
N GLY A 282 -8.88 -23.39 5.03
CA GLY A 282 -10.10 -23.17 4.23
C GLY A 282 -10.14 -21.80 3.55
N GLY A 283 -9.08 -20.99 3.67
CA GLY A 283 -8.90 -19.68 3.01
C GLY A 283 -9.31 -18.46 3.83
N TYR A 284 -9.57 -18.63 5.12
CA TYR A 284 -9.92 -17.55 6.04
C TYR A 284 -9.64 -17.85 7.51
N VAL A 285 -9.62 -16.81 8.32
CA VAL A 285 -9.61 -16.86 9.79
C VAL A 285 -10.75 -16.04 10.36
N ILE A 286 -11.20 -16.40 11.56
CA ILE A 286 -12.22 -15.67 12.31
C ILE A 286 -11.67 -15.27 13.67
N TYR A 287 -11.89 -14.02 14.02
CA TYR A 287 -11.69 -13.48 15.35
C TYR A 287 -13.06 -13.15 15.95
N ALA A 288 -13.36 -13.62 17.16
CA ALA A 288 -14.67 -13.41 17.80
C ALA A 288 -14.53 -12.86 19.22
N GLN A 289 -15.53 -12.13 19.70
CA GLN A 289 -15.60 -11.65 21.09
C GLN A 289 -15.59 -12.81 22.08
N ASP A 290 -16.34 -13.88 21.78
CA ASP A 290 -16.47 -15.08 22.58
C ASP A 290 -16.11 -16.34 21.77
N THR A 291 -15.39 -17.27 22.40
CA THR A 291 -14.90 -18.48 21.72
C THR A 291 -15.95 -19.59 21.61
N LEU A 292 -17.00 -19.58 22.43
CA LEU A 292 -17.97 -20.66 22.50
C LEU A 292 -19.24 -20.33 21.71
N SER A 293 -19.69 -19.08 21.74
CA SER A 293 -20.94 -18.66 21.11
C SER A 293 -20.80 -18.45 19.59
N ALA A 294 -21.68 -19.08 18.81
CA ALA A 294 -21.77 -18.88 17.36
C ALA A 294 -22.39 -17.53 16.98
N SER A 295 -23.21 -16.96 17.87
CA SER A 295 -23.82 -15.64 17.70
C SER A 295 -22.95 -14.50 18.21
N SER A 296 -21.72 -14.78 18.65
CA SER A 296 -20.80 -13.74 19.12
C SER A 296 -20.38 -12.83 17.96
N PRO A 297 -20.32 -11.50 18.17
CA PRO A 297 -19.70 -10.58 17.24
C PRO A 297 -18.29 -11.03 16.82
N ALA A 298 -18.02 -10.96 15.52
CA ALA A 298 -16.79 -11.46 14.93
C ALA A 298 -16.33 -10.64 13.73
N LEU A 299 -15.03 -10.73 13.48
CA LEU A 299 -14.32 -10.26 12.30
C LEU A 299 -13.75 -11.47 11.57
N GLY A 300 -14.12 -11.66 10.31
CA GLY A 300 -13.47 -12.61 9.41
C GLY A 300 -12.44 -11.93 8.53
N ILE A 301 -11.35 -12.63 8.21
CA ILE A 301 -10.35 -12.22 7.22
C ILE A 301 -10.22 -13.34 6.19
N VAL A 302 -10.55 -13.06 4.94
CA VAL A 302 -10.55 -14.03 3.83
C VAL A 302 -9.38 -13.72 2.91
N PHE A 303 -8.42 -14.65 2.85
CA PHE A 303 -7.16 -14.50 2.13
C PHE A 303 -6.95 -15.54 1.02
N GLY A 304 -7.94 -16.42 0.78
CA GLY A 304 -7.95 -17.39 -0.31
C GLY A 304 -7.31 -18.72 0.07
N ASP A 305 -7.60 -19.79 -0.67
CA ASP A 305 -7.21 -21.17 -0.36
C ASP A 305 -6.37 -21.83 -1.47
N LYS A 306 -5.72 -21.03 -2.33
CA LYS A 306 -4.96 -21.52 -3.48
C LYS A 306 -3.60 -20.84 -3.62
N ILE A 307 -2.57 -21.65 -3.81
CA ILE A 307 -1.22 -21.21 -4.18
C ILE A 307 -0.99 -21.57 -5.65
N LEU A 308 -0.81 -20.56 -6.49
CA LEU A 308 -0.74 -20.68 -7.95
C LEU A 308 0.72 -20.81 -8.43
N THR A 309 1.49 -21.75 -7.86
CA THR A 309 2.95 -21.88 -8.12
C THR A 309 3.30 -22.15 -9.57
N GLU A 310 2.48 -22.93 -10.29
CA GLU A 310 2.70 -23.20 -11.71
C GLU A 310 2.47 -21.94 -12.58
N GLU A 311 1.42 -21.18 -12.27
CA GLU A 311 1.03 -19.97 -13.00
C GLU A 311 2.06 -18.85 -12.83
N PHE A 312 2.65 -18.72 -11.65
CA PHE A 312 3.64 -17.69 -11.32
C PHE A 312 5.06 -18.25 -11.13
N SER A 313 5.38 -19.31 -11.88
CA SER A 313 6.71 -19.93 -11.84
C SER A 313 7.83 -19.02 -12.36
N ASP A 314 7.51 -18.04 -13.20
CA ASP A 314 8.43 -17.01 -13.68
C ASP A 314 8.68 -15.89 -12.64
N HIS A 315 7.91 -15.86 -11.56
CA HIS A 315 8.05 -14.94 -10.42
C HIS A 315 8.42 -15.66 -9.13
N ASP A 316 8.99 -16.86 -9.20
CA ASP A 316 9.46 -17.64 -8.04
C ASP A 316 8.44 -17.69 -6.87
N LEU A 317 7.15 -17.82 -7.19
CA LEU A 317 6.12 -18.02 -6.15
C LEU A 317 6.37 -19.35 -5.44
N THR A 318 6.90 -19.29 -4.22
CA THR A 318 7.25 -20.48 -3.44
C THR A 318 6.20 -20.82 -2.40
N ARG A 319 5.51 -19.81 -1.84
CA ARG A 319 4.62 -19.97 -0.70
C ARG A 319 3.69 -18.78 -0.51
N ILE A 320 2.46 -19.03 -0.07
CA ILE A 320 1.62 -18.01 0.57
C ILE A 320 1.10 -18.61 1.86
N TYR A 321 1.30 -17.92 2.98
CA TYR A 321 0.93 -18.45 4.28
C TYR A 321 0.35 -17.38 5.19
N TYR A 322 -0.58 -17.80 6.01
CA TYR A 322 -1.11 -17.01 7.11
C TYR A 322 -0.24 -17.18 8.35
N ARG A 323 -0.05 -16.10 9.11
CA ARG A 323 0.62 -16.10 10.40
C ARG A 323 -0.21 -15.34 11.42
N SER A 324 -0.36 -15.90 12.62
CA SER A 324 -0.93 -15.25 13.79
C SER A 324 0.01 -15.33 14.98
N ALA A 325 -0.06 -14.35 15.88
CA ALA A 325 0.78 -14.33 17.06
C ALA A 325 0.19 -13.43 18.15
N GLN A 326 0.02 -13.91 19.39
CA GLN A 326 -0.30 -13.01 20.51
C GLN A 326 0.94 -12.18 20.89
N VAL A 327 0.97 -10.89 20.54
CA VAL A 327 2.11 -10.02 20.84
C VAL A 327 1.95 -9.45 22.25
N GLY A 328 3.01 -9.56 23.05
CA GLY A 328 3.00 -9.19 24.47
C GLY A 328 2.87 -10.39 25.41
N GLY A 329 2.93 -10.14 26.71
CA GLY A 329 2.80 -11.15 27.77
C GLY A 329 2.38 -10.50 29.08
N ASP A 330 2.30 -11.27 30.17
CA ASP A 330 1.83 -10.78 31.48
C ASP A 330 2.59 -9.52 31.98
N THR A 331 3.85 -9.36 31.58
CA THR A 331 4.73 -8.24 31.95
C THR A 331 4.75 -7.09 30.93
N ASN A 332 4.18 -7.26 29.74
CA ASN A 332 4.04 -6.24 28.69
C ASN A 332 2.73 -6.51 27.94
N PRO A 333 1.58 -6.18 28.56
CA PRO A 333 0.28 -6.42 27.96
C PRO A 333 0.13 -5.48 26.76
N ARG A 334 0.40 -6.00 25.55
CA ARG A 334 -0.02 -5.36 24.31
C ARG A 334 -1.38 -5.94 23.96
N ASP A 335 -2.36 -5.05 23.74
CA ASP A 335 -3.70 -5.41 23.29
C ASP A 335 -3.69 -5.72 21.78
N TYR A 336 -2.88 -6.71 21.40
CA TYR A 336 -2.46 -6.96 20.02
C TYR A 336 -2.25 -8.45 19.73
N THR A 337 -3.15 -9.02 18.93
CA THR A 337 -2.94 -10.31 18.27
C THR A 337 -2.53 -10.04 16.84
N LEU A 338 -1.24 -10.17 16.54
CA LEU A 338 -0.71 -10.02 15.19
C LEU A 338 -1.37 -11.00 14.24
N PHE A 339 -1.65 -10.54 13.03
CA PHE A 339 -1.95 -11.38 11.89
C PHE A 339 -1.24 -10.84 10.65
N THR A 340 -0.91 -11.73 9.73
CA THR A 340 -0.49 -11.34 8.39
C THR A 340 -0.69 -12.49 7.41
N THR A 341 -0.98 -12.15 6.15
CA THR A 341 -0.84 -13.08 5.02
C THR A 341 0.44 -12.71 4.30
N ILE A 342 1.36 -13.64 4.18
CA ILE A 342 2.68 -13.42 3.58
C ILE A 342 2.75 -14.15 2.25
N ALA A 343 2.99 -13.40 1.17
CA ALA A 343 3.33 -13.96 -0.14
C ALA A 343 4.85 -13.96 -0.34
N LYS A 344 5.39 -15.12 -0.72
CA LYS A 344 6.79 -15.33 -1.13
C LYS A 344 6.85 -15.43 -2.65
N ILE A 345 6.91 -14.27 -3.28
CA ILE A 345 6.83 -14.08 -4.74
C ILE A 345 7.68 -12.88 -5.14
N ASP A 346 8.38 -12.99 -6.26
CA ASP A 346 9.21 -11.94 -6.82
C ASP A 346 8.36 -10.91 -7.56
N VAL A 347 8.26 -9.71 -6.97
CA VAL A 347 7.84 -8.50 -7.67
C VAL A 347 9.09 -7.78 -8.12
N LYS A 348 9.47 -8.00 -9.38
CA LYS A 348 10.70 -7.47 -9.97
C LYS A 348 10.52 -5.99 -10.32
N PRO A 349 11.62 -5.27 -10.60
CA PRO A 349 11.53 -3.94 -11.18
C PRO A 349 10.59 -3.90 -12.39
N LYS A 350 9.67 -2.92 -12.38
CA LYS A 350 8.60 -2.66 -13.36
C LYS A 350 7.40 -3.60 -13.29
N ASP A 351 7.37 -4.54 -12.34
CA ASP A 351 6.18 -5.35 -12.11
C ASP A 351 5.15 -4.59 -11.27
N ILE A 352 3.88 -4.94 -11.49
CA ILE A 352 2.76 -4.47 -10.70
C ILE A 352 2.02 -5.69 -10.20
N PHE A 353 2.13 -5.98 -8.91
CA PHE A 353 1.46 -7.10 -8.27
C PHE A 353 0.19 -6.62 -7.57
N TYR A 354 -0.87 -7.42 -7.55
CA TYR A 354 -2.03 -7.15 -6.72
C TYR A 354 -2.45 -8.35 -5.88
N TYR A 355 -3.10 -8.08 -4.77
CA TYR A 355 -3.77 -9.08 -3.93
C TYR A 355 -5.08 -8.49 -3.38
N ARG A 356 -6.19 -9.18 -3.63
CA ARG A 356 -7.52 -8.85 -3.12
C ARG A 356 -7.90 -9.76 -1.96
N ILE A 357 -8.24 -9.18 -0.82
CA ILE A 357 -8.73 -9.87 0.38
C ILE A 357 -10.05 -9.27 0.86
N TYR A 358 -10.67 -9.90 1.84
CA TYR A 358 -11.94 -9.45 2.41
C TYR A 358 -11.94 -9.45 3.93
N TYR A 359 -12.57 -8.43 4.50
CA TYR A 359 -12.92 -8.36 5.92
C TYR A 359 -14.43 -8.47 6.07
N ILE A 360 -14.89 -9.33 6.97
CA ILE A 360 -16.32 -9.61 7.16
C ILE A 360 -16.71 -9.29 8.59
N ASN A 361 -17.68 -8.39 8.77
CA ASN A 361 -18.33 -8.17 10.06
C ASN A 361 -19.63 -8.98 10.13
N GLY A 362 -19.89 -9.58 11.29
CA GLY A 362 -21.06 -10.40 11.54
C GLY A 362 -21.02 -11.05 12.90
N THR A 363 -21.96 -11.95 13.14
CA THR A 363 -21.77 -13.04 14.11
C THR A 363 -20.76 -14.06 13.59
N ARG A 364 -20.14 -14.86 14.47
CA ARG A 364 -19.19 -15.91 14.06
C ARG A 364 -19.77 -16.86 13.00
N GLU A 365 -21.03 -17.25 13.13
CA GLU A 365 -21.73 -18.08 12.15
C GLU A 365 -21.91 -17.37 10.79
N GLU A 366 -22.42 -16.13 10.80
CA GLU A 366 -22.57 -15.32 9.57
C GLU A 366 -21.23 -15.09 8.88
N VAL A 367 -20.16 -14.83 9.65
CA VAL A 367 -18.80 -14.65 9.12
C VAL A 367 -18.33 -15.94 8.44
N GLN A 368 -18.52 -17.10 9.06
CA GLN A 368 -18.13 -18.38 8.48
C GLN A 368 -18.89 -18.68 7.18
N GLU A 369 -20.22 -18.50 7.18
CA GLU A 369 -21.07 -18.70 6.01
C GLU A 369 -20.62 -17.80 4.84
N LYS A 370 -20.48 -16.50 5.11
CA LYS A 370 -20.01 -15.54 4.10
C LYS A 370 -18.60 -15.89 3.64
N ALA A 371 -17.65 -16.16 4.53
CA ALA A 371 -16.28 -16.49 4.13
C ALA A 371 -16.22 -17.70 3.18
N ASN A 372 -16.97 -18.77 3.46
CA ASN A 372 -17.08 -19.93 2.58
C ASN A 372 -17.67 -19.59 1.21
N LYS A 373 -18.55 -18.60 1.14
CA LYS A 373 -19.21 -18.12 -0.09
C LYS A 373 -18.29 -17.26 -0.97
N ILE A 374 -17.38 -16.48 -0.39
CA ILE A 374 -16.56 -15.48 -1.12
C ILE A 374 -15.08 -15.83 -1.22
N LYS A 375 -14.56 -16.84 -0.52
CA LYS A 375 -13.14 -17.22 -0.60
C LYS A 375 -12.61 -17.49 -2.00
N SER A 376 -13.46 -17.95 -2.94
CA SER A 376 -13.09 -18.13 -4.35
C SER A 376 -12.87 -16.83 -5.12
N GLU A 377 -13.32 -15.71 -4.57
CA GLU A 377 -13.20 -14.37 -5.18
C GLU A 377 -11.92 -13.65 -4.77
N VAL A 378 -11.18 -14.20 -3.80
CA VAL A 378 -9.81 -13.79 -3.52
C VAL A 378 -8.96 -14.07 -4.76
N ALA A 379 -8.19 -13.07 -5.16
CA ALA A 379 -7.34 -13.13 -6.33
C ALA A 379 -6.06 -12.35 -6.09
N TYR A 380 -4.99 -12.83 -6.70
CA TYR A 380 -3.72 -12.13 -6.78
C TYR A 380 -3.08 -12.42 -8.14
N GLY A 381 -2.15 -11.57 -8.56
CA GLY A 381 -1.44 -11.73 -9.82
C GLY A 381 -0.77 -10.45 -10.26
N PHE A 382 -0.32 -10.43 -11.51
CA PHE A 382 0.36 -9.28 -12.10
C PHE A 382 -0.55 -8.51 -13.05
N ILE A 383 -0.46 -7.18 -12.99
CA ILE A 383 -1.19 -6.25 -13.83
C ILE A 383 -0.25 -5.79 -14.94
N THR A 384 -0.74 -5.79 -16.17
CA THR A 384 0.02 -5.32 -17.33
C THR A 384 -0.82 -4.29 -18.08
N PRO A 385 -0.90 -3.03 -17.61
CA PRO A 385 -1.57 -1.97 -18.36
C PRO A 385 -0.88 -1.81 -19.72
N THR A 386 -1.65 -1.44 -20.74
CA THR A 386 -1.13 -1.18 -22.09
C THR A 386 -1.33 0.29 -22.44
N ILE A 387 -0.54 0.80 -23.39
CA ILE A 387 -0.61 2.19 -23.86
C ILE A 387 -2.04 2.52 -24.35
N GLU A 388 -2.66 1.60 -25.08
CA GLU A 388 -3.98 1.79 -25.69
C GLU A 388 -5.11 1.89 -24.66
N ASN A 389 -4.92 1.27 -23.49
CA ASN A 389 -5.91 1.23 -22.41
C ASN A 389 -5.61 2.23 -21.30
N THR A 390 -4.57 3.05 -21.45
CA THR A 390 -4.16 4.01 -20.42
C THR A 390 -4.48 5.43 -20.86
N SER A 391 -5.25 6.14 -20.02
CA SER A 391 -5.52 7.57 -20.22
C SER A 391 -4.25 8.39 -20.03
N MET A 392 -4.26 9.61 -20.56
CA MET A 392 -3.22 10.59 -20.33
C MET A 392 -3.82 11.87 -19.73
N VAL A 393 -3.04 12.55 -18.92
CA VAL A 393 -3.34 13.88 -18.40
C VAL A 393 -2.38 14.88 -18.99
N THR A 394 -2.87 16.09 -19.23
CA THR A 394 -2.03 17.21 -19.68
C THR A 394 -1.55 18.01 -18.48
N ILE A 395 -0.24 18.21 -18.39
CA ILE A 395 0.38 19.16 -17.46
C ILE A 395 0.66 20.45 -18.23
N LYS A 396 0.01 21.52 -17.80
CA LYS A 396 0.11 22.84 -18.43
C LYS A 396 1.41 23.51 -18.04
N ASN A 397 2.16 24.00 -19.02
CA ASN A 397 3.43 24.68 -18.76
C ASN A 397 3.27 25.94 -17.89
N GLU A 398 2.16 26.65 -18.07
CA GLU A 398 1.81 27.82 -17.27
C GLU A 398 1.67 27.50 -15.77
N GLU A 399 1.27 26.28 -15.41
CA GLU A 399 1.22 25.84 -14.01
C GLU A 399 2.61 25.56 -13.43
N LEU A 400 3.62 25.40 -14.29
CA LEU A 400 5.02 25.22 -13.93
C LEU A 400 5.83 26.51 -14.03
N ASP A 401 5.19 27.68 -14.01
CA ASP A 401 5.84 28.99 -14.19
C ASP A 401 6.68 29.08 -15.49
N ASP A 402 6.19 28.46 -16.56
CA ASP A 402 6.88 28.35 -17.86
C ASP A 402 8.27 27.66 -17.78
N ALA A 403 8.44 26.72 -16.84
CA ALA A 403 9.66 25.94 -16.70
C ALA A 403 9.90 24.93 -17.83
N LEU A 404 8.89 24.66 -18.64
CA LEU A 404 8.98 23.94 -19.91
C LEU A 404 8.76 24.93 -21.07
N ASN A 405 9.12 24.54 -22.30
CA ASN A 405 8.84 25.36 -23.48
C ASN A 405 7.46 25.07 -24.12
N GLN A 406 6.71 24.09 -23.58
CA GLN A 406 5.37 23.68 -24.02
C GLN A 406 4.69 22.76 -22.98
N ASP A 407 3.40 22.51 -23.15
CA ASP A 407 2.64 21.52 -22.39
C ASP A 407 3.16 20.09 -22.62
N ILE A 408 3.06 19.23 -21.60
CA ILE A 408 3.40 17.81 -21.69
C ILE A 408 2.19 16.95 -21.34
N GLN A 409 2.18 15.71 -21.83
CA GLN A 409 1.24 14.69 -21.39
C GLN A 409 1.94 13.61 -20.58
N LEU A 410 1.24 13.03 -19.62
CA LEU A 410 1.70 11.91 -18.81
C LEU A 410 0.62 10.84 -18.77
N PHE A 411 1.01 9.57 -18.75
CA PHE A 411 0.08 8.47 -18.56
C PHE A 411 -0.44 8.45 -17.12
N THR A 412 -1.67 7.97 -16.91
CA THR A 412 -2.24 7.89 -15.55
C THR A 412 -2.10 6.52 -14.90
N SER A 413 -1.63 5.51 -15.64
CA SER A 413 -1.32 4.19 -15.09
C SER A 413 0.12 3.77 -15.43
N PRO A 414 0.75 2.96 -14.57
CA PRO A 414 2.11 2.46 -14.79
C PRO A 414 2.13 1.39 -15.89
N VAL A 415 2.35 1.78 -17.14
CA VAL A 415 2.66 0.81 -18.20
C VAL A 415 4.10 0.33 -18.01
N LYS A 416 4.38 -0.93 -18.34
CA LYS A 416 5.73 -1.50 -18.21
C LYS A 416 6.77 -0.62 -18.89
N GLY A 417 7.81 -0.24 -18.13
CA GLY A 417 8.87 0.65 -18.61
C GLY A 417 8.64 2.13 -18.30
N MET A 418 7.44 2.54 -17.90
CA MET A 418 7.21 3.92 -17.52
C MET A 418 7.75 4.25 -16.12
N VAL A 419 8.02 5.54 -15.91
CA VAL A 419 8.61 6.11 -14.70
C VAL A 419 7.64 7.13 -14.12
N PRO A 420 7.27 7.04 -12.84
CA PRO A 420 6.39 8.02 -12.21
C PRO A 420 7.07 9.40 -12.11
N ILE A 421 6.27 10.46 -12.29
CA ILE A 421 6.69 11.86 -12.15
C ILE A 421 5.90 12.47 -10.99
N PHE A 422 6.62 13.06 -10.04
CA PHE A 422 6.04 13.60 -8.81
C PHE A 422 6.14 15.12 -8.77
N LEU A 423 5.17 15.76 -8.14
CA LEU A 423 5.27 17.15 -7.68
C LEU A 423 5.75 17.15 -6.23
N MET A 424 6.78 17.93 -5.95
CA MET A 424 7.35 18.10 -4.62
C MET A 424 7.57 19.58 -4.31
N ARG A 425 7.66 19.91 -3.02
CA ARG A 425 7.94 21.26 -2.56
C ARG A 425 9.05 21.26 -1.53
N ASN A 426 10.05 22.10 -1.72
CA ASN A 426 11.03 22.39 -0.70
C ASN A 426 10.37 23.29 0.36
N THR A 427 10.16 22.77 1.57
CA THR A 427 9.42 23.46 2.65
C THR A 427 10.17 24.68 3.21
N THR A 428 11.49 24.73 3.02
CA THR A 428 12.32 25.84 3.49
C THR A 428 12.20 27.05 2.57
N THR A 429 12.10 26.82 1.26
CA THR A 429 12.02 27.88 0.24
C THR A 429 10.60 28.14 -0.27
N GLY A 430 9.68 27.20 -0.04
CA GLY A 430 8.33 27.19 -0.61
C GLY A 430 8.30 26.85 -2.11
N LYS A 431 9.44 26.53 -2.74
CA LYS A 431 9.51 26.27 -4.18
C LYS A 431 9.03 24.87 -4.51
N GLU A 432 8.08 24.80 -5.44
CA GLU A 432 7.61 23.57 -6.07
C GLU A 432 8.48 23.19 -7.27
N TYR A 433 8.66 21.89 -7.48
CA TYR A 433 9.37 21.31 -8.63
C TYR A 433 8.81 19.93 -8.95
N ILE A 434 8.96 19.51 -10.20
CA ILE A 434 8.63 18.16 -10.66
C ILE A 434 9.90 17.32 -10.82
N SER A 435 9.83 16.05 -10.43
CA SER A 435 10.94 15.10 -10.60
C SER A 435 10.47 13.65 -10.55
N PRO A 436 11.14 12.72 -11.25
CA PRO A 436 11.02 11.29 -10.99
C PRO A 436 11.75 10.83 -9.71
N ASP A 437 12.68 11.62 -9.18
CA ASP A 437 13.55 11.22 -8.07
C ASP A 437 13.02 11.72 -6.72
N LEU A 438 12.31 10.85 -5.99
CA LEU A 438 11.81 11.13 -4.63
C LEU A 438 12.93 11.37 -3.59
N TYR A 439 14.19 11.08 -3.96
CA TYR A 439 15.38 11.26 -3.14
C TYR A 439 16.22 12.46 -3.59
N TYR A 440 15.70 13.32 -4.48
CA TYR A 440 16.37 14.58 -4.80
C TYR A 440 16.43 15.48 -3.55
N ASP A 441 17.61 16.09 -3.29
CA ASP A 441 17.84 17.05 -2.20
C ASP A 441 17.58 16.52 -0.76
N ILE A 442 17.53 15.20 -0.58
CA ILE A 442 17.48 14.62 0.77
C ILE A 442 18.87 14.60 1.42
N ASP A 443 18.89 14.55 2.75
CA ASP A 443 20.16 14.41 3.47
C ASP A 443 20.74 13.01 3.28
N THR A 444 22.04 12.95 2.95
CA THR A 444 22.80 11.71 2.82
C THR A 444 24.02 11.73 3.72
N PHE A 445 24.39 10.55 4.24
CA PHE A 445 25.50 10.41 5.17
C PHE A 445 26.31 9.15 4.81
N PRO A 446 27.65 9.18 4.94
CA PRO A 446 28.45 7.95 4.86
C PRO A 446 27.93 6.92 5.88
N PHE A 447 27.75 5.69 5.45
CA PHE A 447 27.36 4.61 6.35
C PHE A 447 28.55 4.17 7.20
N SER A 448 28.34 4.06 8.51
CA SER A 448 29.34 3.48 9.41
C SER A 448 29.19 1.96 9.39
N ASN A 449 30.10 1.28 8.69
CA ASN A 449 30.10 -0.17 8.59
C ASN A 449 30.26 -0.81 9.99
N PRO A 450 29.27 -1.58 10.47
CA PRO A 450 29.33 -2.17 11.81
C PRO A 450 30.09 -3.50 11.84
N TYR A 451 30.55 -3.99 10.69
CA TYR A 451 31.31 -5.23 10.60
C TYR A 451 32.81 -4.96 10.68
N GLU A 452 33.54 -5.87 11.31
CA GLU A 452 35.01 -5.87 11.30
C GLU A 452 35.56 -6.30 9.93
N GLU A 453 36.79 -5.89 9.58
CA GLU A 453 37.41 -6.15 8.27
C GLU A 453 37.52 -7.63 7.90
N ASP A 454 37.60 -8.53 8.89
CA ASP A 454 37.66 -9.97 8.69
C ASP A 454 36.28 -10.62 8.51
N SER A 455 35.19 -9.87 8.70
CA SER A 455 33.84 -10.35 8.48
C SER A 455 33.56 -10.51 6.98
N PRO A 456 32.93 -11.62 6.55
CA PRO A 456 32.53 -11.80 5.15
C PRO A 456 31.50 -10.75 4.68
N LYS A 457 30.88 -10.00 5.60
CA LYS A 457 29.93 -8.92 5.30
C LYS A 457 30.59 -7.54 5.20
N TYR A 458 31.85 -7.40 5.59
CA TYR A 458 32.54 -6.09 5.60
C TYR A 458 32.44 -5.41 4.23
N GLU A 459 32.89 -6.09 3.18
CA GLU A 459 32.91 -5.57 1.81
C GLU A 459 31.52 -5.19 1.29
N THR A 460 30.47 -5.92 1.70
CA THR A 460 29.07 -5.63 1.30
C THR A 460 28.60 -4.27 1.81
N TYR A 461 29.05 -3.88 3.00
CA TYR A 461 28.59 -2.69 3.70
C TYR A 461 29.63 -1.56 3.74
N GLN A 462 30.81 -1.78 3.17
CA GLN A 462 31.87 -0.79 3.11
C GLN A 462 31.56 0.32 2.07
N ASN A 463 31.95 1.56 2.38
CA ASN A 463 31.80 2.72 1.51
C ASN A 463 30.35 2.99 1.04
N ARG A 464 29.37 2.58 1.84
CA ARG A 464 27.96 2.80 1.52
C ARG A 464 27.51 4.20 1.96
N ILE A 465 26.38 4.63 1.40
CA ILE A 465 25.70 5.88 1.73
C ILE A 465 24.35 5.53 2.33
N THR A 466 23.96 6.25 3.37
CA THR A 466 22.60 6.23 3.92
C THR A 466 21.82 7.45 3.46
N TYR A 467 20.51 7.23 3.33
CA TYR A 467 19.51 8.16 2.85
C TYR A 467 18.54 8.45 4.00
N ARG A 468 18.46 9.71 4.41
CA ARG A 468 17.40 10.17 5.31
C ARG A 468 16.26 10.70 4.45
N GLN A 469 15.35 9.81 4.06
CA GLN A 469 14.28 10.13 3.13
C GLN A 469 13.28 11.19 3.66
N TYR A 470 13.28 11.46 4.96
CA TYR A 470 12.50 12.57 5.51
C TYR A 470 13.19 13.23 6.72
N ASN A 471 13.18 14.55 6.70
CA ASN A 471 13.66 15.46 7.76
C ASN A 471 12.81 16.75 7.80
N GLY A 472 11.65 16.76 7.13
CA GLY A 472 10.80 17.95 7.01
C GLY A 472 11.17 18.96 5.92
N LYS A 473 12.28 18.79 5.17
CA LYS A 473 12.69 19.73 4.09
C LYS A 473 11.90 19.58 2.79
N ILE A 474 11.31 18.40 2.57
CA ILE A 474 10.58 18.07 1.36
C ILE A 474 9.15 17.69 1.74
N GLU A 475 8.19 18.33 1.09
CA GLU A 475 6.81 17.94 1.04
C GLU A 475 6.57 17.21 -0.29
N TYR A 476 6.09 15.97 -0.20
CA TYR A 476 5.71 15.15 -1.34
C TYR A 476 4.25 15.42 -1.65
N ILE A 477 3.97 16.19 -2.70
CA ILE A 477 2.61 16.72 -2.93
C ILE A 477 1.73 15.68 -3.60
N ARG A 478 2.15 15.14 -4.76
CA ARG A 478 1.35 14.19 -5.54
C ARG A 478 2.11 13.50 -6.66
N LEU A 479 1.53 12.42 -7.17
CA LEU A 479 1.85 11.87 -8.48
C LEU A 479 1.18 12.73 -9.57
N LEU A 480 1.94 13.03 -10.64
CA LEU A 480 1.44 13.74 -11.82
C LEU A 480 1.12 12.79 -12.98
N GLY A 481 1.72 11.61 -12.99
CA GLY A 481 1.53 10.59 -14.02
C GLY A 481 2.85 9.89 -14.31
N TYR A 482 2.94 9.22 -15.46
CA TYR A 482 4.09 8.42 -15.86
C TYR A 482 4.63 8.87 -17.21
N ALA A 483 5.96 9.00 -17.30
CA ALA A 483 6.70 9.21 -18.54
C ALA A 483 7.27 7.88 -19.04
N SER A 484 7.44 7.72 -20.35
CA SER A 484 8.05 6.52 -20.92
C SER A 484 9.57 6.54 -20.74
N ASN A 485 10.21 5.38 -20.56
CA ASN A 485 11.67 5.27 -20.60
C ASN A 485 12.23 5.03 -22.02
N GLU A 486 11.36 5.02 -23.03
CA GLU A 486 11.67 4.78 -24.44
C GLU A 486 10.82 5.67 -25.37
N ASP A 487 11.31 5.91 -26.58
CA ASP A 487 10.56 6.62 -27.61
C ASP A 487 9.45 5.72 -28.16
N LEU A 488 8.20 6.12 -27.90
CA LEU A 488 6.99 5.41 -28.33
C LEU A 488 6.30 6.11 -29.51
N SER A 489 7.02 6.97 -30.23
CA SER A 489 6.49 7.71 -31.37
C SER A 489 5.92 6.79 -32.45
N ASN A 490 4.73 7.14 -32.93
CA ASN A 490 4.05 6.48 -34.03
C ASN A 490 3.33 7.53 -34.91
N GLU A 491 2.55 7.09 -35.89
CA GLU A 491 1.85 8.01 -36.81
C GLU A 491 0.84 8.95 -36.11
N GLU A 492 0.32 8.56 -34.95
CA GLU A 492 -0.71 9.29 -34.21
C GLU A 492 -0.16 10.13 -33.05
N THR A 493 0.91 9.66 -32.38
CA THR A 493 1.48 10.32 -31.20
C THR A 493 2.99 10.43 -31.35
N GLN A 494 3.50 11.65 -31.20
CA GLN A 494 4.93 11.94 -31.20
C GLN A 494 5.42 12.12 -29.77
N TYR A 495 6.62 11.62 -29.47
CA TYR A 495 7.27 11.73 -28.17
C TYR A 495 8.52 12.58 -28.30
N THR A 496 8.91 13.20 -27.19
CA THR A 496 10.18 13.90 -27.08
C THR A 496 10.80 13.63 -25.72
N LEU A 497 12.13 13.74 -25.65
CA LEU A 497 12.82 13.74 -24.37
C LEU A 497 12.37 14.94 -23.53
N LEU A 498 12.02 14.69 -22.27
CA LEU A 498 11.66 15.73 -21.31
C LEU A 498 12.81 16.74 -21.15
N ASP A 499 14.07 16.28 -21.19
CA ASP A 499 15.27 17.12 -21.18
C ASP A 499 15.23 18.25 -22.23
N ASN A 500 14.72 17.97 -23.42
CA ASN A 500 14.66 18.94 -24.52
C ASN A 500 13.62 20.04 -24.29
N LEU A 501 12.73 19.85 -23.33
CA LEU A 501 11.65 20.78 -23.02
C LEU A 501 11.99 21.69 -21.84
N ILE A 502 13.00 21.36 -21.04
CA ILE A 502 13.34 22.08 -19.80
C ILE A 502 13.93 23.47 -20.13
N VAL A 503 13.27 24.50 -19.61
CA VAL A 503 13.71 25.90 -19.60
C VAL A 503 14.28 26.29 -18.23
N ASP A 504 13.69 25.77 -17.15
CA ASP A 504 14.16 25.99 -15.77
C ASP A 504 14.42 24.66 -15.04
N ASN A 505 15.70 24.32 -14.87
CA ASN A 505 16.14 23.10 -14.20
C ASN A 505 16.01 23.13 -12.67
N THR A 506 15.52 24.22 -12.09
CA THR A 506 15.15 24.32 -10.66
C THR A 506 13.69 23.95 -10.41
N LYS A 507 12.88 23.91 -11.47
CA LYS A 507 11.45 23.58 -11.47
C LYS A 507 11.16 22.23 -12.10
N VAL A 508 11.98 21.81 -13.06
CA VAL A 508 11.95 20.45 -13.63
C VAL A 508 13.31 19.82 -13.37
N VAL A 509 13.35 18.92 -12.40
CA VAL A 509 14.61 18.37 -11.88
C VAL A 509 14.79 16.94 -12.36
N LEU A 510 15.79 16.71 -13.20
CA LEU A 510 16.23 15.38 -13.63
C LEU A 510 17.61 15.09 -13.04
N THR A 511 17.71 14.10 -12.16
CA THR A 511 19.00 13.64 -11.66
C THR A 511 19.73 12.82 -12.73
N THR A 512 21.04 12.56 -12.54
CA THR A 512 21.87 11.81 -13.49
C THR A 512 21.26 10.46 -13.87
N GLU A 513 20.49 9.86 -12.98
CA GLU A 513 19.78 8.61 -13.25
C GLU A 513 18.73 8.74 -14.37
N TYR A 514 18.12 9.91 -14.54
CA TYR A 514 16.98 10.13 -15.45
C TYR A 514 17.29 11.03 -16.65
N LEU A 515 18.43 11.73 -16.66
CA LEU A 515 18.85 12.55 -17.80
C LEU A 515 18.88 11.75 -19.11
N ASN A 516 18.24 12.29 -20.14
CA ASN A 516 18.08 11.70 -21.48
C ASN A 516 17.39 10.33 -21.51
N LYS A 517 16.53 10.02 -20.53
CA LYS A 517 15.80 8.75 -20.47
C LYS A 517 14.28 8.88 -20.52
N LEU A 518 13.74 10.04 -20.17
CA LEU A 518 12.30 10.21 -20.02
C LEU A 518 11.68 10.82 -21.28
N TRP A 519 10.79 10.07 -21.91
CA TRP A 519 10.04 10.47 -23.09
C TRP A 519 8.60 10.80 -22.70
N VAL A 520 8.13 11.96 -23.14
CA VAL A 520 6.75 12.42 -22.92
C VAL A 520 6.05 12.64 -24.26
N PRO A 521 4.77 12.25 -24.39
CA PRO A 521 3.96 12.59 -25.55
C PRO A 521 3.82 14.10 -25.71
N LEU A 522 3.95 14.57 -26.95
CA LEU A 522 3.72 15.95 -27.32
C LEU A 522 2.21 16.24 -27.35
N TYR A 523 1.79 17.31 -26.66
CA TYR A 523 0.43 17.80 -26.78
C TYR A 523 0.22 18.46 -28.15
N HIS A 524 -0.40 17.76 -29.09
CA HIS A 524 -0.88 18.39 -30.32
C HIS A 524 -2.24 19.02 -30.06
N HIS A 525 -2.32 20.35 -30.14
CA HIS A 525 -3.61 21.00 -30.34
C HIS A 525 -4.23 20.42 -31.61
N HIS A 526 -5.25 19.57 -31.47
CA HIS A 526 -6.11 19.23 -32.58
C HIS A 526 -6.79 20.52 -33.03
N HIS A 527 -6.18 21.21 -33.99
CA HIS A 527 -6.90 22.14 -34.84
C HIS A 527 -7.90 21.31 -35.63
N HIS A 528 -9.13 21.22 -35.10
CA HIS A 528 -10.29 20.85 -35.91
C HIS A 528 -10.38 21.87 -37.04
N HIS A 529 -9.92 21.47 -38.22
CA HIS A 529 -10.19 22.14 -39.48
C HIS A 529 -11.47 21.59 -40.11
#